data_AF-A0A1W6LC33-F1
#
_entry.id   AF-A0A1W6LC33-F1
#
_cell.length_a   1.000
_cell.length_b   1.000
_cell.length_c   1.000
_cell.angle_alpha   90.00
_cell.angle_beta   90.00
_cell.angle_gamma   90.00
#
_symmetry.space_group_name_H-M   'P 1'
#
loop_
_entity.id
_entity.type
_entity.pdbx_description
1 polymer ?
#
loop_
_entity_poly.entity_id
_entity_poly.type
_entity_poly.pdbx_seq_one_letter_code
_entity_poly.pdbx_strand_id
1 'polypeptide(L)'
;MSMKAGAVCTLTLALLASHAAAAGNLTIGDVEHPPGCSKAAWAGIAQQLHQAAGERAPDRLEALARTYVCGEGTRAEQALLRAAPRFITQVLSGTGEDTTTRLVESRGTIAPHAGRAWDTTVRDDHPEVSLSFFVDEACVHGAAFRPFGSGWMLVRVEDACD
;
A
#
# COMPACT_ATOMS: atom_id res chain seq x y z
N MET A 1 -21.02 -59.49 -18.81
CA MET A 1 -20.71 -58.14 -19.30
C MET A 1 -21.31 -57.16 -18.31
N SER A 2 -20.49 -56.50 -17.48
CA SER A 2 -20.96 -55.68 -16.36
C SER A 2 -20.50 -54.24 -16.55
N MET A 3 -21.44 -53.34 -16.84
CA MET A 3 -21.21 -51.90 -16.95
C MET A 3 -21.07 -51.29 -15.55
N LYS A 4 -19.98 -50.55 -15.29
CA LYS A 4 -19.83 -49.71 -14.10
C LYS A 4 -20.17 -48.27 -14.46
N ALA A 5 -21.18 -47.72 -13.79
CA ALA A 5 -21.59 -46.34 -13.88
C ALA A 5 -20.56 -45.43 -13.18
N GLY A 6 -20.06 -44.43 -13.89
CA GLY A 6 -19.19 -43.38 -13.34
C GLY A 6 -20.03 -42.27 -12.73
N ALA A 7 -19.83 -42.00 -11.44
CA ALA A 7 -20.43 -40.86 -10.76
C ALA A 7 -19.56 -39.61 -11.01
N VAL A 8 -20.08 -38.65 -11.77
CA VAL A 8 -19.48 -37.34 -11.98
C VAL A 8 -19.84 -36.46 -10.77
N CYS A 9 -18.86 -36.22 -9.91
CA CYS A 9 -18.99 -35.34 -8.75
C CYS A 9 -18.66 -33.91 -9.17
N THR A 10 -19.69 -33.14 -9.55
CA THR A 10 -19.56 -31.72 -9.92
C THR A 10 -19.38 -30.86 -8.66
N LEU A 11 -18.14 -30.55 -8.30
CA LEU A 11 -17.82 -29.60 -7.22
C LEU A 11 -18.15 -28.17 -7.70
N THR A 12 -19.24 -27.61 -7.19
CA THR A 12 -19.60 -26.21 -7.40
C THR A 12 -18.73 -25.34 -6.47
N LEU A 13 -17.65 -24.76 -7.02
CA LEU A 13 -16.85 -23.75 -6.31
C LEU A 13 -17.70 -22.49 -6.15
N ALA A 14 -18.24 -22.26 -4.96
CA ALA A 14 -18.88 -20.99 -4.63
C ALA A 14 -17.79 -19.91 -4.52
N LEU A 15 -17.60 -19.13 -5.59
CA LEU A 15 -16.81 -17.89 -5.53
C LEU A 15 -17.57 -16.88 -4.65
N LEU A 16 -17.20 -16.80 -3.38
CA LEU A 16 -17.53 -15.64 -2.54
C LEU A 16 -16.73 -14.46 -3.07
N ALA A 17 -17.33 -13.70 -4.00
CA ALA A 17 -16.86 -12.40 -4.39
C ALA A 17 -16.94 -11.47 -3.18
N SER A 18 -15.84 -11.42 -2.43
CA SER A 18 -15.61 -10.38 -1.42
C SER A 18 -15.50 -9.07 -2.18
N HIS A 19 -16.60 -8.32 -2.22
CA HIS A 19 -16.60 -6.98 -2.75
C HIS A 19 -15.86 -6.13 -1.72
N ALA A 20 -14.58 -5.86 -1.97
CA ALA A 20 -13.87 -4.79 -1.28
C ALA A 20 -14.77 -3.55 -1.40
N ALA A 21 -15.32 -3.10 -0.27
CA ALA A 21 -16.15 -1.92 -0.25
C ALA A 21 -15.26 -0.78 -0.72
N ALA A 22 -15.54 -0.27 -1.93
CA ALA A 22 -14.84 0.90 -2.43
C ALA A 22 -15.05 2.01 -1.41
N ALA A 23 -13.94 2.47 -0.83
CA ALA A 23 -13.99 3.57 0.12
C ALA A 23 -14.67 4.78 -0.57
N GLY A 24 -15.62 5.42 0.11
CA GLY A 24 -16.22 6.66 -0.37
C GLY A 24 -15.20 7.80 -0.43
N ASN A 25 -15.61 8.98 -0.89
CA ASN A 25 -14.78 10.17 -0.75
C ASN A 25 -14.55 10.46 0.74
N LEU A 26 -13.36 10.93 1.08
CA LEU A 26 -13.04 11.48 2.39
C LEU A 26 -13.27 12.98 2.33
N THR A 27 -13.95 13.55 3.32
CA THR A 27 -14.17 15.00 3.41
C THR A 27 -13.32 15.56 4.54
N ILE A 28 -12.46 16.53 4.23
CA ILE A 28 -11.63 17.25 5.20
C ILE A 28 -11.99 18.74 5.09
N GLY A 29 -12.64 19.28 6.12
CA GLY A 29 -13.26 20.60 6.03
C GLY A 29 -14.30 20.63 4.91
N ASP A 30 -14.11 21.52 3.93
CA ASP A 30 -14.98 21.66 2.76
C ASP A 30 -14.39 21.00 1.48
N VAL A 31 -13.33 20.19 1.60
CA VAL A 31 -12.63 19.56 0.48
C VAL A 31 -12.94 18.07 0.43
N GLU A 32 -13.35 17.58 -0.74
CA GLU A 32 -13.50 16.14 -1.01
C GLU A 32 -12.22 15.57 -1.60
N HIS A 33 -11.71 14.50 -0.98
CA HIS A 33 -10.59 13.71 -1.44
C HIS A 33 -11.13 12.38 -2.00
N PRO A 34 -10.84 12.05 -3.27
CA PRO A 34 -11.30 10.80 -3.86
C PRO A 34 -10.43 9.60 -3.40
N PRO A 35 -10.98 8.38 -3.39
CA PRO A 35 -10.21 7.18 -3.04
C PRO A 35 -9.07 6.92 -4.03
N GLY A 36 -7.86 6.83 -3.51
CA GLY A 36 -6.62 6.68 -4.27
C GLY A 36 -6.49 5.33 -5.00
N CYS A 37 -7.27 4.33 -4.59
CA CYS A 37 -7.18 2.97 -5.13
C CYS A 37 -8.07 2.68 -6.34
N SER A 38 -8.84 3.68 -6.83
CA SER A 38 -9.57 3.55 -8.09
C SER A 38 -8.60 3.48 -9.28
N LYS A 39 -9.00 2.82 -10.37
CA LYS A 39 -8.16 2.71 -11.58
C LYS A 39 -7.76 4.08 -12.13
N ALA A 40 -8.66 5.05 -12.10
CA ALA A 40 -8.41 6.40 -12.60
C ALA A 40 -7.42 7.16 -11.71
N ALA A 41 -7.63 7.16 -10.38
CA ALA A 41 -6.73 7.80 -9.44
C ALA A 41 -5.32 7.18 -9.48
N TRP A 42 -5.25 5.85 -9.48
CA TRP A 42 -3.96 5.15 -9.49
C TRP A 42 -3.16 5.38 -10.77
N ALA A 43 -3.79 5.66 -11.92
CA ALA A 43 -3.05 5.93 -13.16
C ALA A 43 -2.14 7.17 -13.03
N GLY A 44 -2.60 8.22 -12.35
CA GLY A 44 -1.79 9.41 -12.07
C GLY A 44 -0.65 9.12 -11.10
N ILE A 45 -0.94 8.38 -10.02
CA ILE A 45 0.05 7.97 -9.01
C ILE A 45 1.13 7.09 -9.66
N ALA A 46 0.74 6.13 -10.50
CA ALA A 46 1.65 5.26 -11.22
C ALA A 46 2.59 6.06 -12.13
N GLN A 47 2.07 7.04 -12.88
CA GLN A 47 2.92 7.92 -13.70
C GLN A 47 3.98 8.65 -12.86
N GLN A 48 3.59 9.20 -11.70
CA GLN A 48 4.52 9.88 -10.80
C GLN A 48 5.57 8.93 -10.21
N LEU A 49 5.16 7.71 -9.82
CA LEU A 49 6.08 6.67 -9.34
C LEU A 49 7.09 6.25 -10.42
N HIS A 50 6.65 6.10 -11.66
CA HIS A 50 7.54 5.77 -12.79
C HIS A 50 8.54 6.90 -13.06
N GLN A 51 8.08 8.15 -13.03
CA GLN A 51 8.94 9.32 -13.17
C GLN A 51 9.99 9.37 -12.06
N ALA A 52 9.57 9.22 -10.80
CA ALA A 52 10.47 9.23 -9.64
C ALA A 52 11.45 8.04 -9.68
N ALA A 53 11.02 6.84 -10.07
CA ALA A 53 11.90 5.69 -10.20
C ALA A 53 12.93 5.84 -11.34
N GLY A 54 12.56 6.48 -12.45
CA GLY A 54 13.38 6.50 -13.66
C GLY A 54 13.62 5.07 -14.18
N GLU A 55 14.88 4.73 -14.48
CA GLU A 55 15.24 3.38 -14.98
C GLU A 55 15.33 2.31 -13.88
N ARG A 56 15.14 2.67 -12.61
CA ARG A 56 15.33 1.79 -11.45
C ARG A 56 14.13 0.87 -11.25
N ALA A 57 13.84 -0.03 -12.20
CA ALA A 57 12.72 -0.99 -12.11
C ALA A 57 11.37 -0.34 -11.69
N PRO A 58 10.85 0.65 -12.45
CA PRO A 58 9.67 1.44 -12.09
C PRO A 58 8.42 0.59 -11.82
N ASP A 59 8.17 -0.46 -12.62
CA ASP A 59 7.04 -1.37 -12.42
C ASP A 59 7.06 -2.07 -11.04
N ARG A 60 8.25 -2.34 -10.50
CA ARG A 60 8.40 -2.97 -9.18
C ARG A 60 8.09 -1.99 -8.06
N LEU A 61 8.45 -0.72 -8.22
CA LEU A 61 8.06 0.33 -7.29
C LEU A 61 6.55 0.51 -7.30
N GLU A 62 5.93 0.62 -8.48
CA GLU A 62 4.48 0.76 -8.61
C GLU A 62 3.75 -0.41 -7.94
N ALA A 63 4.15 -1.65 -8.22
CA ALA A 63 3.53 -2.83 -7.63
C ALA A 63 3.64 -2.85 -6.10
N LEU A 64 4.80 -2.46 -5.56
CA LEU A 64 5.04 -2.41 -4.11
C LEU A 64 4.22 -1.30 -3.45
N ALA A 65 4.25 -0.08 -4.01
CA ALA A 65 3.45 1.05 -3.58
C ALA A 65 1.95 0.72 -3.59
N ARG A 66 1.46 0.11 -4.67
CA ARG A 66 0.05 -0.31 -4.79
C ARG A 66 -0.31 -1.37 -3.77
N THR A 67 0.60 -2.31 -3.49
CA THR A 67 0.38 -3.32 -2.45
C THR A 67 0.29 -2.67 -1.06
N TYR A 68 1.08 -1.64 -0.79
CA TYR A 68 1.04 -0.91 0.48
C TYR A 68 -0.26 -0.15 0.67
N VAL A 69 -0.68 0.60 -0.36
CA VAL A 69 -1.84 1.49 -0.30
C VAL A 69 -3.16 0.71 -0.47
N CYS A 70 -3.24 -0.16 -1.47
CA CYS A 70 -4.48 -0.79 -1.92
C CYS A 70 -4.56 -2.29 -1.64
N GLY A 71 -3.48 -2.93 -1.17
CA GLY A 71 -3.49 -4.34 -0.86
C GLY A 71 -4.36 -4.66 0.36
N GLU A 72 -4.83 -5.89 0.46
CA GLU A 72 -5.68 -6.35 1.57
C GLU A 72 -5.21 -7.70 2.11
N GLY A 73 -5.38 -7.88 3.42
CA GLY A 73 -5.16 -9.14 4.13
C GLY A 73 -3.71 -9.64 4.13
N THR A 74 -3.55 -10.88 4.63
CA THR A 74 -2.24 -11.49 4.91
C THR A 74 -1.36 -11.64 3.67
N ARG A 75 -1.94 -11.81 2.48
CA ARG A 75 -1.16 -11.94 1.24
C ARG A 75 -0.42 -10.65 0.88
N ALA A 76 -1.10 -9.50 1.01
CA ALA A 76 -0.49 -8.20 0.76
C ALA A 76 0.56 -7.87 1.82
N GLU A 77 0.24 -8.10 3.10
CA GLU A 77 1.18 -7.94 4.22
C GLU A 77 2.46 -8.75 4.00
N GLN A 78 2.35 -10.04 3.67
CA GLN A 78 3.53 -10.88 3.40
C GLN A 78 4.34 -10.40 2.18
N ALA A 79 3.69 -9.84 1.17
CA ALA A 79 4.40 -9.25 0.03
C ALA A 79 5.21 -8.02 0.44
N LEU A 80 4.66 -7.17 1.30
CA LEU A 80 5.36 -6.02 1.86
C LEU A 80 6.54 -6.46 2.73
N LEU A 81 6.33 -7.42 3.63
CA LEU A 81 7.39 -7.94 4.52
C LEU A 81 8.54 -8.61 3.74
N ARG A 82 8.28 -9.24 2.59
CA ARG A 82 9.34 -9.75 1.71
C ARG A 82 10.15 -8.65 1.04
N ALA A 83 9.55 -7.49 0.85
CA ALA A 83 10.17 -6.30 0.29
C ALA A 83 10.61 -5.31 1.37
N ALA A 84 10.83 -5.77 2.61
CA ALA A 84 11.30 -4.93 3.70
C ALA A 84 12.53 -5.57 4.37
N PRO A 85 13.47 -4.76 4.90
CA PRO A 85 14.50 -5.27 5.79
C PRO A 85 13.89 -5.81 7.09
N ARG A 86 14.69 -6.42 7.96
CA ARG A 86 14.21 -6.86 9.28
C ARG A 86 13.74 -5.67 10.14
N PHE A 87 14.42 -4.54 10.05
CA PHE A 87 14.11 -3.32 10.79
C PHE A 87 13.96 -2.15 9.82
N ILE A 88 12.93 -1.34 10.02
CA ILE A 88 12.66 -0.11 9.26
C ILE A 88 12.62 1.11 10.18
N THR A 89 12.74 2.28 9.59
CA THR A 89 12.50 3.53 10.30
C THR A 89 10.99 3.75 10.43
N GLN A 90 10.51 4.08 11.62
CA GLN A 90 9.18 4.63 11.84
C GLN A 90 9.32 6.07 12.30
N VAL A 91 8.59 6.97 11.64
CA VAL A 91 8.48 8.37 12.05
C VAL A 91 7.06 8.61 12.54
N LEU A 92 6.93 9.12 13.76
CA LEU A 92 5.66 9.49 14.38
C LEU A 92 5.67 10.99 14.62
N SER A 93 4.59 11.68 14.24
CA SER A 93 4.40 13.11 14.49
C SER A 93 2.97 13.38 14.95
N GLY A 94 2.79 14.37 15.81
CA GLY A 94 1.46 14.83 16.21
C GLY A 94 1.43 16.30 16.58
N THR A 95 0.24 16.90 16.61
CA THR A 95 0.12 18.33 16.89
C THR A 95 0.60 18.68 18.30
N GLY A 96 1.63 19.53 18.37
CA GLY A 96 2.26 19.94 19.63
C GLY A 96 3.26 18.94 20.20
N GLU A 97 3.54 17.83 19.51
CA GLU A 97 4.53 16.83 19.90
C GLU A 97 5.81 16.91 19.05
N ASP A 98 6.95 16.52 19.64
CA ASP A 98 8.19 16.37 18.89
C ASP A 98 8.11 15.16 17.97
N THR A 99 8.61 15.31 16.73
CA THR A 99 8.74 14.20 15.79
C THR A 99 9.63 13.10 16.38
N THR A 100 9.05 11.92 16.52
CA THR A 100 9.72 10.75 17.08
C THR A 100 10.17 9.83 15.96
N THR A 101 11.49 9.63 15.84
CA THR A 101 12.07 8.66 14.89
C THR A 101 12.58 7.43 15.62
N ARG A 102 12.16 6.23 15.21
CA ARG A 102 12.58 4.96 15.83
C ARG A 102 12.95 3.92 14.78
N LEU A 103 13.86 3.03 15.13
CA LEU A 103 14.13 1.81 14.37
C LEU A 103 13.28 0.68 14.98
N VAL A 104 12.37 0.10 14.18
CA VAL A 104 11.39 -0.89 14.65
C VAL A 104 11.43 -2.15 13.78
N GLU A 105 11.00 -3.29 14.32
CA GLU A 105 10.88 -4.51 13.51
C GLU A 105 9.79 -4.32 12.46
N SER A 106 10.09 -4.66 11.20
CA SER A 106 9.14 -4.53 10.09
C SER A 106 7.87 -5.34 10.32
N ARG A 107 8.02 -6.51 10.97
CA ARG A 107 6.90 -7.35 11.38
C ARG A 107 6.14 -6.66 12.52
N GLY A 108 4.86 -6.42 12.32
CA GLY A 108 4.00 -5.73 13.30
C GLY A 108 3.92 -4.22 13.09
N THR A 109 4.83 -3.63 12.32
CA THR A 109 4.76 -2.22 11.90
C THR A 109 4.20 -2.06 10.49
N ILE A 110 4.64 -2.88 9.53
CA ILE A 110 4.17 -2.76 8.14
C ILE A 110 2.86 -3.52 7.98
N ALA A 111 1.79 -2.80 7.64
CA ALA A 111 0.51 -3.35 7.24
C ALA A 111 0.00 -2.66 5.97
N PRO A 112 -0.76 -3.35 5.10
CA PRO A 112 -1.38 -2.71 3.96
C PRO A 112 -2.61 -1.89 4.42
N HIS A 113 -2.90 -0.80 3.71
CA HIS A 113 -3.96 0.15 4.07
C HIS A 113 -5.36 -0.22 3.57
N ALA A 114 -5.50 -1.35 2.88
CA ALA A 114 -6.80 -1.91 2.50
C ALA A 114 -7.70 -0.93 1.72
N GLY A 115 -7.10 -0.13 0.83
CA GLY A 115 -7.84 0.82 0.02
C GLY A 115 -8.24 2.11 0.74
N ARG A 116 -7.88 2.25 2.03
CA ARG A 116 -8.13 3.45 2.85
C ARG A 116 -7.01 4.47 2.65
N ALA A 117 -6.80 4.88 1.41
CA ALA A 117 -5.86 5.92 1.08
C ALA A 117 -6.54 6.94 0.18
N TRP A 118 -6.48 8.20 0.59
CA TRP A 118 -7.02 9.33 -0.16
C TRP A 118 -5.90 10.31 -0.47
N ASP A 119 -6.01 10.98 -1.62
CA ASP A 119 -5.09 12.04 -2.06
C ASP A 119 -3.60 11.64 -2.00
N THR A 120 -3.29 10.45 -2.52
CA THR A 120 -1.92 9.93 -2.50
C THR A 120 -0.98 10.78 -3.34
N THR A 121 0.08 11.28 -2.70
CA THR A 121 1.12 12.11 -3.31
C THR A 121 2.44 11.34 -3.38
N VAL A 122 3.20 11.53 -4.46
CA VAL A 122 4.54 10.95 -4.66
C VAL A 122 5.59 12.05 -4.59
N ARG A 123 6.70 11.81 -3.87
CA ARG A 123 7.86 12.70 -3.80
C ARG A 123 9.16 11.94 -4.09
N ASP A 124 10.02 12.50 -4.94
CA ASP A 124 11.38 11.98 -5.17
C ASP A 124 12.36 12.62 -4.17
N ASP A 125 12.81 11.82 -3.22
CA ASP A 125 13.67 12.20 -2.08
C ASP A 125 15.03 11.54 -2.18
N HIS A 126 15.63 11.61 -3.38
CA HIS A 126 16.83 10.86 -3.75
C HIS A 126 17.78 10.54 -2.57
N PRO A 127 18.03 9.24 -2.28
CA PRO A 127 17.79 8.08 -3.14
C PRO A 127 16.39 7.43 -2.99
N GLU A 128 15.51 7.98 -2.16
CA GLU A 128 14.20 7.38 -1.86
C GLU A 128 13.08 7.93 -2.74
N VAL A 129 12.00 7.17 -2.86
CA VAL A 129 10.71 7.68 -3.32
C VAL A 129 9.73 7.56 -2.17
N SER A 130 9.10 8.66 -1.80
CA SER A 130 8.16 8.73 -0.69
C SER A 130 6.73 8.83 -1.20
N LEU A 131 5.81 8.19 -0.48
CA LEU A 131 4.37 8.34 -0.60
C LEU A 131 3.82 8.97 0.66
N SER A 132 2.83 9.85 0.51
CA SER A 132 1.96 10.31 1.60
C SER A 132 0.50 10.25 1.17
N PHE A 133 -0.41 9.96 2.10
CA PHE A 133 -1.84 9.89 1.86
C PHE A 133 -2.62 10.03 3.16
N PHE A 134 -3.87 10.47 3.08
CA PHE A 134 -4.80 10.43 4.21
C PHE A 134 -5.36 9.02 4.38
N VAL A 135 -5.59 8.61 5.63
CA VAL A 135 -6.40 7.40 5.95
C VAL A 135 -7.71 7.73 6.65
N ASP A 136 -7.81 8.94 7.20
CA ASP A 136 -8.99 9.57 7.77
C ASP A 136 -8.76 11.09 7.84
N GLU A 137 -9.65 11.83 8.51
CA GLU A 137 -9.59 13.28 8.62
C GLU A 137 -8.46 13.81 9.52
N ALA A 138 -7.90 12.97 10.38
CA ALA A 138 -6.93 13.35 11.41
C ALA A 138 -5.53 12.84 11.11
N CYS A 139 -5.38 11.82 10.26
CA CYS A 139 -4.13 11.10 10.05
C CYS A 139 -3.64 11.12 8.59
N VAL A 140 -2.38 11.56 8.42
CA VAL A 140 -1.57 11.36 7.22
C VAL A 140 -0.61 10.22 7.47
N HIS A 141 -0.64 9.22 6.59
CA HIS A 141 0.33 8.13 6.57
C HIS A 141 1.31 8.32 5.42
N GLY A 142 2.48 7.72 5.57
CA GLY A 142 3.51 7.71 4.55
C GLY A 142 4.31 6.41 4.50
N ALA A 143 5.03 6.25 3.40
CA ALA A 143 6.04 5.22 3.23
C ALA A 143 7.14 5.69 2.31
N ALA A 144 8.39 5.31 2.62
CA ALA A 144 9.52 5.55 1.74
C ALA A 144 10.06 4.23 1.19
N PHE A 145 10.36 4.23 -0.10
CA PHE A 145 10.91 3.12 -0.84
C PHE A 145 12.33 3.45 -1.29
N ARG A 146 13.23 2.49 -1.16
CA ARG A 146 14.63 2.64 -1.57
C ARG A 146 15.02 1.57 -2.59
N PRO A 147 15.75 1.91 -3.65
CA PRO A 147 16.22 0.92 -4.60
C PRO A 147 17.21 -0.04 -3.92
N PHE A 148 17.05 -1.33 -4.17
CA PHE A 148 17.93 -2.38 -3.65
C PHE A 148 18.06 -3.53 -4.65
N GLY A 149 19.29 -3.77 -5.11
CA GLY A 149 19.53 -4.74 -6.19
C GLY A 149 18.75 -4.38 -7.45
N SER A 150 17.95 -5.32 -7.95
CA SER A 150 17.07 -5.12 -9.11
C SER A 150 15.64 -4.69 -8.75
N GLY A 151 15.38 -4.32 -7.51
CA GLY A 151 14.04 -3.99 -7.02
C GLY A 151 14.02 -2.83 -6.04
N TRP A 152 12.94 -2.78 -5.25
CA TRP A 152 12.70 -1.76 -4.25
C TRP A 152 12.41 -2.42 -2.90
N MET A 153 12.76 -1.72 -1.83
CA MET A 153 12.38 -2.09 -0.47
C MET A 153 11.61 -0.96 0.20
N LEU A 154 10.62 -1.30 1.02
CA LEU A 154 10.00 -0.37 1.96
C LEU A 154 10.95 -0.21 3.15
N VAL A 155 11.45 1.01 3.36
CA VAL A 155 12.50 1.29 4.37
C VAL A 155 12.04 2.23 5.48
N ARG A 156 10.95 2.96 5.26
CA ARG A 156 10.36 3.86 6.25
C ARG A 156 8.83 3.83 6.16
N VAL A 157 8.18 3.93 7.30
CA VAL A 157 6.76 4.31 7.41
C VAL A 157 6.66 5.59 8.25
N GLU A 158 5.64 6.38 7.98
CA GLU A 158 5.39 7.65 8.64
C GLU A 158 3.92 7.71 9.06
N ASP A 159 3.65 8.14 10.28
CA ASP A 159 2.30 8.36 10.80
C ASP A 159 2.27 9.76 11.43
N ALA A 160 1.44 10.65 10.91
CA ALA A 160 1.24 12.01 11.41
C ALA A 160 -0.25 12.22 11.72
N CYS A 161 -0.61 12.31 13.00
CA CYS A 161 -2.00 12.41 13.45
C CYS A 161 -2.21 13.56 14.44
N ASP A 162 -3.39 14.19 14.39
CA ASP A 162 -3.83 15.23 15.34
C ASP A 162 -4.60 14.69 16.55
#